data_AF-A0A3M7G5M2-F1
#
_entry.id   AF-A0A3M7G5M2-F1
#
_cell.length_a   1.000
_cell.length_b   1.000
_cell.length_c   1.000
_cell.angle_alpha   90.00
_cell.angle_beta   90.00
_cell.angle_gamma   90.00
#
_symmetry.space_group_name_H-M   'P 1'
#
loop_
_entity.id
_entity.type
_entity.pdbx_description
1 polymer ?
#
loop_
_entity_poly.entity_id
_entity_poly.type
_entity_poly.pdbx_seq_one_letter_code
_entity_poly.pdbx_strand_id
1 'polypeptide(L)'
;MLTWFDQEAFSDVTVRFGTNERKCHKLILCAKSDYFKELLGPEKQFVEAQQPTVELKDDDNAAVEAMLRWLYTFDYEKTRTAEHESTYDFHLNVVVVADKYLLHGLRDEALRRFSDMLQTISADKLVNFFREFSWSDDYPQQVLDVADNIWHLRLHSLLDHESFRSILENNVELAMCVIEQLREEVKKDNGAGLVEKRWTRCECKRQELGEKLKPGETYICSQFKCKRSIPASSPMHKQVWVKPS
;
A
#
# COMPACT_ATOMS: atom_id res chain seq x y z
N MET A 1 -32.44 -7.03 -7.94
CA MET A 1 -33.09 -6.51 -6.71
C MET A 1 -32.59 -5.09 -6.46
N LEU A 2 -33.05 -4.13 -7.26
CA LEU A 2 -32.89 -2.67 -7.05
C LEU A 2 -34.22 -2.04 -6.61
N THR A 3 -35.26 -2.86 -6.45
CA THR A 3 -36.66 -2.48 -6.46
C THR A 3 -37.10 -1.61 -5.29
N TRP A 4 -36.26 -1.48 -4.25
CA TRP A 4 -36.62 -0.78 -3.01
C TRP A 4 -35.65 0.35 -2.65
N PHE A 5 -34.57 0.55 -3.41
CA PHE A 5 -33.66 1.66 -3.19
C PHE A 5 -34.30 2.97 -3.69
N ASP A 6 -34.27 4.00 -2.86
CA ASP A 6 -34.84 5.32 -3.16
C ASP A 6 -36.30 5.27 -3.62
N GLN A 7 -37.10 4.45 -2.95
CA GLN A 7 -38.53 4.34 -3.19
C GLN A 7 -39.30 4.89 -2.00
N GLU A 8 -40.35 5.67 -2.27
CA GLU A 8 -41.22 6.23 -1.22
C GLU A 8 -42.05 5.14 -0.52
N ALA A 9 -42.43 4.09 -1.26
CA ALA A 9 -43.21 2.98 -0.75
C ALA A 9 -42.48 2.29 0.42
N PHE A 10 -43.12 2.28 1.60
CA PHE A 10 -42.60 1.73 2.85
C PHE A 10 -41.35 2.43 3.42
N SER A 11 -40.91 3.53 2.83
CA SER A 11 -39.85 4.34 3.42
C SER A 11 -40.32 4.98 4.72
N ASP A 12 -39.44 4.99 5.71
CA ASP A 12 -39.68 5.49 7.08
C ASP A 12 -38.53 6.38 7.56
N VAL A 13 -37.55 6.64 6.70
CA VAL A 13 -36.46 7.60 6.91
C VAL A 13 -35.98 8.19 5.58
N THR A 14 -35.62 9.47 5.61
CA THR A 14 -34.92 10.16 4.51
C THR A 14 -33.46 10.35 4.92
N VAL A 15 -32.52 9.87 4.11
CA VAL A 15 -31.08 10.12 4.33
C VAL A 15 -30.66 11.28 3.44
N ARG A 16 -30.15 12.35 4.04
CA ARG A 16 -29.62 13.54 3.37
C ARG A 16 -28.10 13.52 3.40
N PHE A 17 -27.46 13.86 2.30
CA PHE A 17 -26.00 13.98 2.18
C PHE A 17 -25.67 15.00 1.08
N GLY A 18 -24.92 16.04 1.46
CA GLY A 18 -24.70 17.20 0.59
C GLY A 18 -26.04 17.83 0.16
N THR A 19 -26.26 17.92 -1.16
CA THR A 19 -27.52 18.40 -1.76
C THR A 19 -28.49 17.28 -2.13
N ASN A 20 -28.13 16.02 -1.85
CA ASN A 20 -28.90 14.85 -2.23
C ASN A 20 -29.76 14.34 -1.06
N GLU A 21 -30.88 13.72 -1.40
CA GLU A 21 -31.74 13.00 -0.45
C GLU A 21 -32.17 11.67 -1.05
N ARG A 22 -32.26 10.64 -0.20
CA ARG A 22 -32.76 9.31 -0.59
C ARG A 22 -33.81 8.82 0.39
N LYS A 23 -34.90 8.25 -0.14
CA LYS A 23 -35.91 7.54 0.65
C LYS A 23 -35.39 6.16 1.01
N CYS A 24 -35.33 5.86 2.31
CA CYS A 24 -34.72 4.66 2.85
C CYS A 24 -35.63 3.96 3.86
N HIS A 25 -35.24 2.74 4.22
CA HIS A 25 -35.96 1.88 5.15
C HIS A 25 -35.08 1.60 6.37
N LYS A 26 -35.49 2.07 7.56
CA LYS A 26 -34.76 1.91 8.83
C LYS A 26 -34.40 0.45 9.07
N LEU A 27 -35.31 -0.47 8.80
CA LEU A 27 -35.07 -1.92 8.93
C LEU A 27 -33.86 -2.39 8.11
N ILE A 28 -33.71 -1.92 6.86
CA ILE A 28 -32.59 -2.31 5.99
C ILE A 28 -31.29 -1.69 6.48
N LEU A 29 -31.30 -0.40 6.84
CA LEU A 29 -30.11 0.29 7.35
C LEU A 29 -29.61 -0.37 8.66
N CYS A 30 -30.49 -0.52 9.65
CA CYS A 30 -30.16 -1.06 10.97
C CYS A 30 -29.81 -2.55 10.95
N ALA A 31 -30.32 -3.33 9.99
CA ALA A 31 -29.97 -4.75 9.87
C ALA A 31 -28.55 -4.97 9.35
N LYS A 32 -27.92 -3.95 8.76
CA LYS A 32 -26.64 -4.06 8.05
C LYS A 32 -25.53 -3.21 8.63
N SER A 33 -25.86 -2.14 9.35
CA SER A 33 -24.90 -1.21 9.94
C SER A 33 -25.21 -1.04 11.42
N ASP A 34 -24.22 -1.36 12.25
CA ASP A 34 -24.31 -1.12 13.70
C ASP A 34 -24.39 0.39 13.99
N TYR A 35 -23.78 1.24 13.16
CA TYR A 35 -23.93 2.69 13.25
C TYR A 35 -25.40 3.10 13.11
N PHE A 36 -26.08 2.66 12.03
CA PHE A 36 -27.49 3.02 11.83
C PHE A 36 -28.40 2.36 12.88
N LYS A 37 -28.05 1.18 13.36
CA LYS A 37 -28.77 0.52 14.45
C LYS A 37 -28.69 1.32 15.75
N GLU A 38 -27.53 1.87 16.08
CA GLU A 38 -27.32 2.75 17.23
C GLU A 38 -28.01 4.11 17.05
N LEU A 39 -28.03 4.65 15.82
CA LEU A 39 -28.62 5.94 15.52
C LEU A 39 -30.16 5.92 15.45
N LEU A 40 -30.73 4.85 14.87
CA LEU A 40 -32.16 4.76 14.51
C LEU A 40 -32.91 3.66 15.26
N GLY A 41 -32.23 2.91 16.12
CA GLY A 41 -32.83 1.83 16.90
C GLY A 41 -33.92 2.34 17.86
N PRO A 42 -35.02 1.60 18.02
CA PRO A 42 -36.16 2.03 18.85
C PRO A 42 -35.82 2.13 20.35
N GLU A 43 -34.78 1.44 20.80
CA GLU A 43 -34.31 1.44 22.19
C GLU A 43 -33.44 2.66 22.54
N LYS A 44 -33.11 3.49 21.55
CA LYS A 44 -32.16 4.59 21.69
C LYS A 44 -32.89 5.92 21.84
N GLN A 45 -32.38 6.79 22.71
CA GLN A 45 -32.98 8.09 23.03
C GLN A 45 -32.49 9.24 22.12
N PHE A 46 -31.80 8.92 21.02
CA PHE A 46 -31.35 9.93 20.06
C PHE A 46 -32.55 10.57 19.37
N VAL A 47 -32.47 11.88 19.13
CA VAL A 47 -33.57 12.63 18.50
C VAL A 47 -33.79 12.11 17.08
N GLU A 48 -32.71 11.70 16.42
CA GLU A 48 -32.65 11.12 15.08
C GLU A 48 -33.49 9.85 14.95
N ALA A 49 -33.60 9.02 16.00
CA ALA A 49 -34.45 7.83 15.98
C ALA A 49 -35.93 8.19 15.80
N GLN A 50 -36.35 9.36 16.30
CA GLN A 50 -37.70 9.91 16.21
C GLN A 50 -37.90 10.87 15.03
N GLN A 51 -36.81 11.31 14.38
CA GLN A 51 -36.90 12.18 13.22
C GLN A 51 -37.14 11.39 11.92
N PRO A 52 -37.83 12.00 10.94
CA PRO A 52 -38.02 11.40 9.63
C PRO A 52 -36.78 11.55 8.73
N THR A 53 -35.78 12.33 9.15
CA THR A 53 -34.60 12.66 8.34
C THR A 53 -33.33 12.47 9.14
N VAL A 54 -32.32 11.86 8.51
CA VAL A 54 -30.95 11.74 9.01
C VAL A 54 -30.03 12.47 8.05
N GLU A 55 -29.12 13.28 8.57
CA GLU A 55 -28.16 14.03 7.77
C GLU A 55 -26.75 13.46 7.96
N LEU A 56 -26.14 12.98 6.88
CA LEU A 56 -24.76 12.52 6.82
C LEU A 56 -23.89 13.67 6.31
N LYS A 57 -22.90 14.08 7.12
CA LYS A 57 -22.04 15.25 6.85
C LYS A 57 -20.60 14.83 6.65
N ASP A 58 -19.90 15.68 5.91
CA ASP A 58 -18.45 15.61 5.70
C ASP A 58 -17.98 14.31 5.03
N ASP A 59 -18.84 13.72 4.20
CA ASP A 59 -18.53 12.53 3.38
C ASP A 59 -18.64 12.84 1.89
N ASP A 60 -17.90 12.10 1.07
CA ASP A 60 -18.04 12.16 -0.38
C ASP A 60 -19.43 11.68 -0.82
N ASN A 61 -20.15 12.53 -1.55
CA ASN A 61 -21.53 12.27 -1.95
C ASN A 61 -21.66 11.01 -2.83
N ALA A 62 -20.68 10.74 -3.70
CA ALA A 62 -20.73 9.57 -4.57
C ALA A 62 -20.49 8.28 -3.78
N ALA A 63 -19.59 8.31 -2.79
CA ALA A 63 -19.35 7.20 -1.88
C ALA A 63 -20.56 6.92 -0.97
N VAL A 64 -21.23 7.95 -0.45
CA VAL A 64 -22.47 7.77 0.33
C VAL A 64 -23.59 7.17 -0.53
N GLU A 65 -23.78 7.67 -1.75
CA GLU A 65 -24.74 7.08 -2.71
C GLU A 65 -24.44 5.60 -2.97
N ALA A 66 -23.16 5.27 -3.18
CA ALA A 66 -22.69 3.90 -3.41
C ALA A 66 -22.93 3.00 -2.18
N MET A 67 -22.65 3.50 -0.98
CA MET A 67 -22.93 2.81 0.28
C MET A 67 -24.43 2.54 0.44
N LEU A 68 -25.28 3.55 0.28
CA LEU A 68 -26.72 3.40 0.42
C LEU A 68 -27.26 2.41 -0.59
N ARG A 69 -26.76 2.42 -1.84
CA ARG A 69 -27.13 1.44 -2.86
C ARG A 69 -26.73 0.02 -2.47
N TRP A 70 -25.50 -0.16 -1.98
CA TRP A 70 -24.98 -1.45 -1.56
C TRP A 70 -25.86 -2.12 -0.49
N LEU A 71 -26.43 -1.36 0.44
CA LEU A 71 -27.33 -1.87 1.48
C LEU A 71 -28.55 -2.62 0.90
N TYR A 72 -28.96 -2.30 -0.33
CA TYR A 72 -30.09 -2.93 -1.01
C TYR A 72 -29.67 -3.97 -2.05
N THR A 73 -28.47 -3.85 -2.61
CA THR A 73 -28.05 -4.62 -3.79
C THR A 73 -26.91 -5.59 -3.55
N PHE A 74 -26.15 -5.41 -2.46
CA PHE A 74 -24.85 -6.01 -2.18
C PHE A 74 -23.78 -5.75 -3.25
N ASP A 75 -23.98 -4.70 -4.05
CA ASP A 75 -23.05 -4.29 -5.09
C ASP A 75 -23.20 -2.78 -5.35
N TYR A 76 -22.18 -2.03 -4.92
CA TYR A 76 -22.22 -0.57 -4.94
C TYR A 76 -22.02 0.04 -6.34
N GLU A 77 -21.63 -0.79 -7.33
CA GLU A 77 -21.46 -0.35 -8.73
C GLU A 77 -22.57 -0.83 -9.67
N LYS A 78 -23.54 -1.61 -9.18
CA LYS A 78 -24.58 -2.30 -9.98
C LYS A 78 -25.36 -1.43 -10.98
N THR A 79 -25.32 -0.12 -10.83
CA THR A 79 -26.00 0.84 -11.70
C THR A 79 -25.14 2.03 -12.07
N ARG A 80 -23.83 2.00 -11.79
CA ARG A 80 -22.91 2.97 -12.40
C ARG A 80 -22.90 2.66 -13.90
N THR A 81 -23.30 3.63 -14.71
CA THR A 81 -23.24 3.51 -16.16
C THR A 81 -21.79 3.42 -16.59
N ALA A 82 -21.52 2.74 -17.72
CA ALA A 82 -20.17 2.64 -18.28
C ALA A 82 -19.53 4.01 -18.62
N GLU A 83 -20.33 5.07 -18.64
CA GLU A 83 -19.92 6.47 -18.84
C GLU A 83 -19.24 7.07 -17.60
N HIS A 84 -19.37 6.43 -16.43
CA HIS A 84 -18.64 6.77 -15.22
C HIS A 84 -17.64 5.65 -14.93
N GLU A 85 -16.41 5.80 -15.43
CA GLU A 85 -15.31 4.89 -15.12
C GLU A 85 -14.98 4.97 -13.61
N SER A 86 -14.84 3.81 -12.96
CA SER A 86 -14.53 3.75 -11.53
C SER A 86 -13.08 4.12 -11.31
N THR A 87 -12.85 5.16 -10.50
CA THR A 87 -11.51 5.63 -10.14
C THR A 87 -11.06 4.98 -8.83
N TYR A 88 -9.75 4.93 -8.59
CA TYR A 88 -9.23 4.49 -7.30
C TYR A 88 -9.72 5.41 -6.16
N ASP A 89 -9.87 6.72 -6.40
CA ASP A 89 -10.42 7.67 -5.41
C ASP A 89 -11.85 7.32 -5.03
N PHE A 90 -12.68 6.93 -5.99
CA PHE A 90 -14.05 6.50 -5.72
C PHE A 90 -14.07 5.27 -4.82
N HIS A 91 -13.26 4.25 -5.11
CA HIS A 91 -13.19 3.06 -4.25
C HIS A 91 -12.63 3.39 -2.87
N LEU A 92 -11.59 4.22 -2.78
CA LEU A 92 -11.02 4.69 -1.52
C LEU A 92 -12.07 5.41 -0.67
N ASN A 93 -12.82 6.35 -1.26
CA ASN A 93 -13.88 7.07 -0.55
C ASN A 93 -14.99 6.13 -0.07
N VAL A 94 -15.32 5.08 -0.86
CA VAL A 94 -16.27 4.04 -0.43
C VAL A 94 -15.71 3.25 0.76
N VAL A 95 -14.41 2.95 0.80
CA VAL A 95 -13.78 2.30 1.97
C VAL A 95 -13.91 3.18 3.22
N VAL A 96 -13.61 4.48 3.12
CA VAL A 96 -13.70 5.43 4.23
C VAL A 96 -15.13 5.53 4.75
N VAL A 97 -16.11 5.72 3.87
CA VAL A 97 -17.53 5.77 4.22
C VAL A 97 -17.98 4.44 4.84
N ALA A 98 -17.61 3.30 4.26
CA ALA A 98 -17.99 2.00 4.78
C ALA A 98 -17.43 1.73 6.17
N ASP A 99 -16.19 2.15 6.45
CA ASP A 99 -15.59 2.00 7.77
C ASP A 99 -16.27 2.94 8.79
N LYS A 100 -16.47 4.23 8.44
CA LYS A 100 -17.19 5.22 9.27
C LYS A 100 -18.59 4.74 9.68
N TYR A 101 -19.32 4.12 8.75
CA TYR A 101 -20.68 3.63 8.98
C TYR A 101 -20.74 2.15 9.38
N LEU A 102 -19.60 1.55 9.77
CA LEU A 102 -19.49 0.19 10.31
C LEU A 102 -20.09 -0.89 9.39
N LEU A 103 -19.82 -0.77 8.09
CA LEU A 103 -20.27 -1.69 7.03
C LEU A 103 -19.10 -2.54 6.53
N HIS A 104 -18.65 -3.49 7.36
CA HIS A 104 -17.48 -4.32 7.05
C HIS A 104 -17.56 -5.03 5.69
N GLY A 105 -18.72 -5.58 5.32
CA GLY A 105 -18.88 -6.25 4.02
C GLY A 105 -18.72 -5.31 2.82
N LEU A 106 -19.13 -4.05 2.93
CA LEU A 106 -18.90 -3.04 1.89
C LEU A 106 -17.44 -2.62 1.87
N ARG A 107 -16.86 -2.40 3.05
CA ARG A 107 -15.45 -2.00 3.21
C ARG A 107 -14.53 -3.03 2.55
N ASP A 108 -14.74 -4.31 2.84
CA ASP A 108 -13.89 -5.39 2.34
C ASP A 108 -14.06 -5.57 0.80
N GLU A 109 -15.28 -5.39 0.28
CA GLU A 109 -15.53 -5.33 -1.17
C GLU A 109 -14.78 -4.17 -1.82
N ALA A 110 -14.91 -2.96 -1.27
CA ALA A 110 -14.30 -1.75 -1.82
C ALA A 110 -12.77 -1.78 -1.73
N LEU A 111 -12.20 -2.30 -0.64
CA LEU A 111 -10.77 -2.53 -0.50
C LEU A 111 -10.24 -3.46 -1.57
N ARG A 112 -10.96 -4.56 -1.87
CA ARG A 112 -10.55 -5.47 -2.95
C ARG A 112 -10.54 -4.75 -4.30
N ARG A 113 -11.62 -4.05 -4.67
CA ARG A 113 -11.68 -3.33 -5.96
C ARG A 113 -10.64 -2.21 -6.05
N PHE A 114 -10.39 -1.51 -4.94
CA PHE A 114 -9.32 -0.52 -4.83
C PHE A 114 -7.94 -1.13 -5.08
N SER A 115 -7.61 -2.24 -4.40
CA SER A 115 -6.34 -2.96 -4.59
C SER A 115 -6.18 -3.46 -6.03
N ASP A 116 -7.20 -4.12 -6.59
CA ASP A 116 -7.19 -4.63 -7.97
C ASP A 116 -6.96 -3.49 -8.99
N MET A 117 -7.58 -2.34 -8.77
CA MET A 117 -7.36 -1.14 -9.58
C MET A 117 -5.90 -0.65 -9.49
N LEU A 118 -5.36 -0.46 -8.28
CA LEU A 118 -3.99 0.03 -8.09
C LEU A 118 -2.93 -0.91 -8.68
N GLN A 119 -3.19 -2.22 -8.71
CA GLN A 119 -2.31 -3.19 -9.36
C GLN A 119 -2.27 -3.04 -10.88
N THR A 120 -3.37 -2.60 -11.50
CA THR A 120 -3.56 -2.63 -12.96
C THR A 120 -3.41 -1.27 -13.64
N ILE A 121 -3.56 -0.15 -12.92
CA ILE A 121 -3.37 1.19 -13.49
C ILE A 121 -1.93 1.42 -13.99
N SER A 122 -1.76 2.39 -14.89
CA SER A 122 -0.42 2.79 -15.35
C SER A 122 0.44 3.31 -14.20
N ALA A 123 1.76 3.21 -14.35
CA ALA A 123 2.70 3.74 -13.37
C ALA A 123 2.48 5.25 -13.16
N ASP A 124 2.22 6.04 -14.20
CA ASP A 124 1.91 7.47 -14.07
C ASP A 124 0.71 7.76 -13.17
N LYS A 125 -0.38 6.99 -13.33
CA LYS A 125 -1.56 7.10 -12.46
C LYS A 125 -1.24 6.71 -11.03
N LEU A 126 -0.43 5.66 -10.84
CA LEU A 126 -0.02 5.22 -9.50
C LEU A 126 0.90 6.23 -8.81
N VAL A 127 1.79 6.91 -9.54
CA VAL A 127 2.60 8.01 -9.01
C VAL A 127 1.72 9.17 -8.57
N ASN A 128 0.69 9.52 -9.35
CA ASN A 128 -0.27 10.55 -8.95
C ASN A 128 -1.00 10.16 -7.65
N PHE A 129 -1.44 8.91 -7.54
CA PHE A 129 -2.02 8.39 -6.30
C PHE A 129 -1.06 8.59 -5.12
N PHE A 130 0.19 8.11 -5.17
CA PHE A 130 1.14 8.26 -4.05
C PHE A 130 1.56 9.70 -3.75
N ARG A 131 1.41 10.62 -4.71
CA ARG A 131 1.66 12.05 -4.47
C ARG A 131 0.56 12.69 -3.62
N GLU A 132 -0.66 12.24 -3.79
CA GLU A 132 -1.86 12.78 -3.13
C GLU A 132 -2.25 11.98 -1.89
N PHE A 133 -1.78 10.73 -1.78
CA PHE A 133 -2.05 9.83 -0.68
C PHE A 133 -1.31 10.26 0.60
N SER A 134 -2.08 10.40 1.68
CA SER A 134 -1.56 10.68 3.03
C SER A 134 -1.43 9.39 3.83
N TRP A 135 -0.25 9.14 4.39
CA TRP A 135 0.00 8.05 5.34
C TRP A 135 -0.41 8.45 6.77
N SER A 136 -1.55 9.14 6.92
CA SER A 136 -2.09 9.62 8.19
C SER A 136 -3.23 8.74 8.71
N ASP A 137 -3.63 8.99 9.96
CA ASP A 137 -4.77 8.34 10.63
C ASP A 137 -6.15 8.66 10.00
N ASP A 138 -6.18 9.39 8.89
CA ASP A 138 -7.41 9.75 8.17
C ASP A 138 -8.00 8.55 7.41
N TYR A 139 -7.23 7.48 7.23
CA TYR A 139 -7.65 6.26 6.54
C TYR A 139 -7.70 5.04 7.47
N PRO A 140 -8.63 4.10 7.22
CA PRO A 140 -8.59 2.80 7.90
C PRO A 140 -7.26 2.09 7.65
N GLN A 141 -6.72 1.39 8.66
CA GLN A 141 -5.42 0.69 8.58
C GLN A 141 -5.31 -0.21 7.35
N GLN A 142 -6.41 -0.86 6.95
CA GLN A 142 -6.43 -1.75 5.79
C GLN A 142 -6.12 -1.02 4.47
N VAL A 143 -6.41 0.29 4.37
CA VAL A 143 -6.02 1.12 3.21
C VAL A 143 -4.51 1.33 3.20
N LEU A 144 -3.93 1.65 4.36
CA LEU A 144 -2.49 1.82 4.52
C LEU A 144 -1.76 0.52 4.16
N ASP A 145 -2.26 -0.61 4.63
CA ASP A 145 -1.72 -1.94 4.30
C ASP A 145 -1.80 -2.23 2.80
N VAL A 146 -2.91 -1.87 2.12
CA VAL A 146 -3.02 -2.03 0.67
C VAL A 146 -2.02 -1.13 -0.04
N ALA A 147 -1.91 0.15 0.34
CA ALA A 147 -0.97 1.09 -0.26
C ALA A 147 0.49 0.62 -0.12
N ASP A 148 0.86 0.11 1.07
CA ASP A 148 2.18 -0.47 1.36
C ASP A 148 2.47 -1.71 0.51
N ASN A 149 1.49 -2.62 0.39
CA ASN A 149 1.62 -3.78 -0.47
C ASN A 149 1.79 -3.40 -1.95
N ILE A 150 1.00 -2.44 -2.46
CA ILE A 150 1.09 -1.97 -3.85
C ILE A 150 2.45 -1.32 -4.11
N TRP A 151 2.89 -0.49 -3.17
CA TRP A 151 4.20 0.12 -3.19
C TRP A 151 5.30 -0.93 -3.32
N HIS A 152 5.28 -1.95 -2.46
CA HIS A 152 6.24 -3.05 -2.49
C HIS A 152 6.23 -3.82 -3.81
N LEU A 153 5.04 -4.16 -4.30
CA LEU A 153 4.86 -4.94 -5.54
C LEU A 153 5.33 -4.20 -6.78
N ARG A 154 5.24 -2.87 -6.80
CA ARG A 154 5.48 -2.04 -8.00
C ARG A 154 6.67 -1.10 -7.87
N LEU A 155 7.46 -1.20 -6.80
CA LEU A 155 8.55 -0.27 -6.48
C LEU A 155 9.50 -0.04 -7.65
N HIS A 156 10.02 -1.10 -8.27
CA HIS A 156 10.99 -0.99 -9.37
C HIS A 156 10.43 -0.19 -10.56
N SER A 157 9.17 -0.47 -10.95
CA SER A 157 8.50 0.28 -12.01
C SER A 157 8.25 1.74 -11.63
N LEU A 158 7.99 2.04 -10.35
CA LEU A 158 7.81 3.41 -9.88
C LEU A 158 9.14 4.17 -9.87
N LEU A 159 10.24 3.52 -9.45
CA LEU A 159 11.58 4.10 -9.44
C LEU A 159 12.10 4.47 -10.83
N ASP A 160 11.55 3.92 -11.91
CA ASP A 160 11.88 4.31 -13.28
C ASP A 160 11.25 5.66 -13.69
N HIS A 161 10.21 6.13 -12.99
CA HIS A 161 9.54 7.40 -13.28
C HIS A 161 10.17 8.59 -12.55
N GLU A 162 10.50 9.64 -13.29
CA GLU A 162 11.07 10.89 -12.75
C GLU A 162 10.17 11.54 -11.71
N SER A 163 8.86 11.59 -11.97
CA SER A 163 7.88 12.18 -11.04
C SER A 163 7.86 11.47 -9.69
N PHE A 164 8.08 10.16 -9.66
CA PHE A 164 8.15 9.41 -8.41
C PHE A 164 9.45 9.69 -7.66
N ARG A 165 10.58 9.80 -8.37
CA ARG A 165 11.85 10.22 -7.77
C ARG A 165 11.74 11.58 -7.12
N SER A 166 11.01 12.51 -7.75
CA SER A 166 10.71 13.82 -7.17
C SER A 166 9.89 13.73 -5.87
N ILE A 167 8.98 12.76 -5.73
CA ILE A 167 8.27 12.52 -4.45
C ILE A 167 9.28 12.10 -3.37
N LEU A 168 10.18 11.17 -3.69
CA LEU A 168 11.21 10.70 -2.75
C LEU A 168 12.17 11.84 -2.31
N GLU A 169 12.54 12.72 -3.24
CA GLU A 169 13.40 13.87 -2.94
C GLU A 169 12.77 14.83 -1.92
N ASN A 170 11.44 14.97 -1.95
CA ASN A 170 10.69 15.87 -1.07
C ASN A 170 10.16 15.17 0.20
N ASN A 171 10.26 13.84 0.29
CA ASN A 171 9.77 13.06 1.42
C ASN A 171 10.85 12.11 1.93
N VAL A 172 11.63 12.58 2.91
CA VAL A 172 12.75 11.84 3.50
C VAL A 172 12.30 10.54 4.16
N GLU A 173 11.16 10.55 4.84
CA GLU A 173 10.62 9.35 5.50
C GLU A 173 10.31 8.26 4.48
N LEU A 174 9.60 8.62 3.40
CA LEU A 174 9.31 7.71 2.31
C LEU A 174 10.58 7.21 1.60
N ALA A 175 11.56 8.10 1.38
CA ALA A 175 12.85 7.71 0.80
C ALA A 175 13.60 6.70 1.67
N MET A 176 13.58 6.86 3.00
CA MET A 176 14.17 5.90 3.93
C MET A 176 13.46 4.55 3.88
N CYS A 177 12.13 4.53 3.75
CA CYS A 177 11.36 3.29 3.54
C CYS A 177 11.78 2.55 2.26
N VAL A 178 11.97 3.28 1.13
CA VAL A 178 12.52 2.68 -0.10
C VAL A 178 13.89 2.06 0.14
N ILE A 179 14.79 2.80 0.80
CA ILE A 179 16.17 2.36 1.00
C ILE A 179 16.22 1.07 1.82
N GLU A 180 15.47 1.00 2.93
CA GLU A 180 15.44 -0.22 3.75
C GLU A 180 14.81 -1.40 3.00
N GLN A 181 13.76 -1.18 2.20
CA GLN A 181 13.20 -2.23 1.36
C GLN A 181 14.23 -2.77 0.37
N LEU A 182 14.89 -1.90 -0.40
CA LEU A 182 15.90 -2.32 -1.38
C LEU A 182 17.07 -3.04 -0.69
N ARG A 183 17.44 -2.60 0.51
CA ARG A 183 18.46 -3.28 1.32
C ARG A 183 18.04 -4.68 1.72
N GLU A 184 16.77 -4.89 2.12
CA GLU A 184 16.23 -6.22 2.42
C GLU A 184 16.15 -7.11 1.17
N GLU A 185 15.82 -6.56 0.00
CA GLU A 185 15.88 -7.29 -1.28
C GLU A 185 17.30 -7.76 -1.59
N VAL A 186 18.30 -6.88 -1.42
CA VAL A 186 19.73 -7.23 -1.61
C VAL A 186 20.20 -8.29 -0.62
N LYS A 187 19.76 -8.24 0.65
CA LYS A 187 20.07 -9.28 1.65
C LYS A 187 19.46 -10.64 1.31
N LYS A 188 18.33 -10.67 0.60
CA LYS A 188 17.71 -11.93 0.13
C LYS A 188 18.46 -12.50 -1.07
N ASP A 189 19.08 -11.65 -1.89
CA ASP A 189 19.91 -12.03 -3.04
C ASP A 189 21.39 -12.34 -2.66
N ASN A 190 21.63 -12.91 -1.48
CA ASN A 190 22.98 -13.21 -0.94
C ASN A 190 23.85 -14.19 -1.80
N GLY A 191 23.46 -14.49 -3.03
CA GLY A 191 24.32 -15.10 -4.05
C GLY A 191 25.05 -14.09 -4.95
N ALA A 192 24.69 -12.80 -4.96
CA ALA A 192 25.18 -11.83 -5.96
C ALA A 192 26.02 -10.67 -5.41
N GLY A 193 25.97 -10.40 -4.09
CA GLY A 193 26.65 -9.26 -3.47
C GLY A 193 28.17 -9.38 -3.51
N LEU A 194 28.86 -8.33 -3.97
CA LEU A 194 30.33 -8.37 -4.00
C LEU A 194 30.87 -8.51 -2.58
N VAL A 195 31.67 -9.55 -2.34
CA VAL A 195 32.38 -9.72 -1.07
C VAL A 195 33.73 -9.03 -1.14
N GLU A 196 34.09 -8.33 -0.06
CA GLU A 196 35.42 -7.74 0.07
C GLU A 196 36.44 -8.87 0.27
N LYS A 197 37.38 -9.02 -0.65
CA LYS A 197 38.47 -10.00 -0.54
C LYS A 197 39.83 -9.35 -0.61
N ARG A 198 40.77 -9.85 0.18
CA ARG A 198 42.19 -9.46 0.13
C ARG A 198 42.95 -10.41 -0.78
N TRP A 199 43.54 -9.84 -1.84
CA TRP A 199 44.37 -10.59 -2.78
C TRP A 199 45.83 -10.20 -2.62
N THR A 200 46.70 -11.21 -2.72
CA THR A 200 48.14 -11.01 -2.89
C THR A 200 48.56 -11.61 -4.23
N ARG A 201 49.41 -10.88 -4.95
CA ARG A 201 49.95 -11.32 -6.23
C ARG A 201 51.28 -12.05 -6.01
N CYS A 202 51.31 -13.37 -6.21
CA CYS A 202 52.55 -14.06 -6.55
C CYS A 202 52.86 -13.76 -8.02
N GLU A 203 54.14 -13.62 -8.38
CA GLU A 203 54.59 -13.56 -9.79
C GLU A 203 54.11 -14.78 -10.59
N CYS A 204 53.84 -15.89 -9.90
CA CYS A 204 53.37 -17.15 -10.43
C CYS A 204 51.85 -17.22 -10.67
N LYS A 205 51.01 -16.56 -9.87
CA LYS A 205 49.55 -16.38 -10.05
C LYS A 205 48.96 -15.43 -8.99
N ARG A 206 47.81 -14.81 -9.27
CA ARG A 206 46.98 -14.14 -8.25
C ARG A 206 46.28 -15.19 -7.38
N GLN A 207 46.41 -15.11 -6.06
CA GLN A 207 45.76 -16.04 -5.13
C GLN A 207 44.99 -15.27 -4.07
N GLU A 208 43.78 -15.76 -3.78
CA GLU A 208 42.94 -15.28 -2.69
C GLU A 208 43.54 -15.76 -1.36
N LEU A 209 43.66 -14.87 -0.40
CA LEU A 209 44.07 -15.20 0.95
C LEU A 209 42.93 -14.87 1.91
N GLY A 210 42.69 -15.75 2.89
CA GLY A 210 41.64 -15.55 3.88
C GLY A 210 41.89 -14.35 4.80
N GLU A 211 40.83 -13.92 5.51
CA GLU A 211 40.79 -12.68 6.31
C GLU A 211 41.84 -12.55 7.42
N LYS A 212 42.53 -13.64 7.78
CA LYS A 212 43.29 -13.74 9.04
C LYS A 212 44.81 -13.66 8.92
N LEU A 213 45.37 -13.30 7.76
CA LEU A 213 46.83 -13.25 7.64
C LEU A 213 47.42 -11.90 8.09
N LYS A 214 48.33 -11.94 9.06
CA LYS A 214 48.99 -10.76 9.65
C LYS A 214 50.25 -10.36 8.86
N PRO A 215 50.62 -9.06 8.88
CA PRO A 215 51.96 -8.61 8.49
C PRO A 215 53.07 -9.51 9.04
N GLY A 216 53.98 -9.95 8.18
CA GLY A 216 55.11 -10.82 8.54
C GLY A 216 54.83 -12.32 8.46
N GLU A 217 53.56 -12.75 8.33
CA GLU A 217 53.25 -14.17 8.11
C GLU A 217 53.67 -14.61 6.69
N THR A 218 54.08 -15.88 6.57
CA THR A 218 54.43 -16.46 5.27
C THR A 218 53.30 -17.30 4.72
N TYR A 219 52.93 -17.11 3.45
CA TYR A 219 51.99 -17.97 2.74
C TYR A 219 52.71 -18.80 1.67
N ILE A 220 52.07 -19.91 1.27
CA ILE A 220 52.56 -20.81 0.23
C ILE A 220 51.54 -20.83 -0.91
N CYS A 221 51.98 -20.50 -2.13
CA CYS A 221 51.10 -20.51 -3.29
C CYS A 221 50.61 -21.93 -3.63
N SER A 222 49.34 -22.08 -4.02
CA SER A 222 48.74 -23.39 -4.32
C SER A 222 49.34 -24.09 -5.54
N GLN A 223 49.79 -23.35 -6.56
CA GLN A 223 50.22 -23.90 -7.85
C GLN A 223 51.70 -24.31 -7.87
N PHE A 224 52.60 -23.43 -7.43
CA PHE A 224 54.06 -23.65 -7.49
C PHE A 224 54.73 -23.74 -6.12
N LYS A 225 53.94 -23.73 -5.04
CA LYS A 225 54.42 -23.85 -3.64
C LYS A 225 55.48 -22.81 -3.24
N CYS A 226 55.52 -21.66 -3.91
CA CYS A 226 56.41 -20.55 -3.56
C CYS A 226 56.07 -20.02 -2.16
N LYS A 227 57.05 -19.93 -1.27
CA LYS A 227 56.91 -19.33 0.07
C LYS A 227 57.19 -17.83 0.00
N ARG A 228 56.25 -16.99 0.45
CA ARG A 228 56.37 -15.53 0.43
C ARG A 228 55.92 -14.94 1.76
N SER A 229 56.61 -13.90 2.24
CA SER A 229 56.19 -13.12 3.41
C SER A 229 55.18 -12.04 3.01
N ILE A 230 54.23 -11.75 3.90
CA ILE A 230 53.24 -10.69 3.74
C ILE A 230 53.88 -9.39 4.21
N PRO A 231 54.17 -8.43 3.30
CA PRO A 231 54.83 -7.19 3.70
C PRO A 231 53.87 -6.34 4.53
N ALA A 232 54.38 -5.71 5.59
CA ALA A 232 53.59 -4.88 6.51
C ALA A 232 52.92 -3.68 5.84
N SER A 233 53.51 -3.19 4.76
CA SER A 233 52.93 -2.24 3.84
C SER A 233 53.30 -2.68 2.42
N SER A 234 52.37 -3.31 1.71
CA SER A 234 52.63 -3.77 0.34
C SER A 234 51.68 -3.12 -0.64
N PRO A 235 52.18 -2.55 -1.76
CA PRO A 235 51.38 -2.22 -2.95
C PRO A 235 50.65 -3.44 -3.55
N MET A 236 50.96 -4.65 -3.07
CA MET A 236 50.43 -5.92 -3.57
C MET A 236 49.13 -6.37 -2.87
N HIS A 237 48.71 -5.71 -1.79
CA HIS A 237 47.36 -5.90 -1.24
C HIS A 237 46.41 -4.95 -1.94
N LYS A 238 45.46 -5.50 -2.68
CA LYS A 238 44.31 -4.75 -3.19
C LYS A 238 43.05 -5.30 -2.55
N GLN A 239 42.25 -4.41 -1.98
CA GLN A 239 40.85 -4.69 -1.71
C GLN A 239 40.16 -4.83 -3.05
N VAL A 240 39.53 -5.97 -3.28
CA VAL A 240 38.79 -6.25 -4.51
C VAL A 240 37.44 -6.81 -4.13
N TRP A 241 36.41 -6.27 -4.77
CA TRP A 241 35.03 -6.69 -4.66
C TRP A 241 34.77 -7.77 -5.71
N VAL A 242 34.41 -8.98 -5.28
CA VAL A 242 34.17 -10.12 -6.19
C VAL A 242 32.81 -10.76 -5.93
N LYS A 243 32.17 -11.30 -6.98
CA LYS A 243 30.91 -12.04 -6.80
C LYS A 243 31.15 -13.28 -5.91
N PRO A 244 30.22 -13.65 -5.03
CA PRO A 244 30.27 -14.90 -4.27
C PRO A 244 30.31 -16.08 -5.25
N SER A 245 31.04 -17.13 -4.89
CA SER A 245 31.21 -18.36 -5.70
C SER A 245 30.15 -19.38 -5.35
#